data_AF-A0A4Y9YHW6-F1
#
_entry.id   AF-A0A4Y9YHW6-F1
#
_cell.length_a   1.000
_cell.length_b   1.000
_cell.length_c   1.000
_cell.angle_alpha   90.00
_cell.angle_beta   90.00
_cell.angle_gamma   90.00
#
_symmetry.space_group_name_H-M   'P 1'
#
loop_
_entity.id
_entity.type
_entity.pdbx_description
1 polymer ?
#
loop_
_entity_poly.entity_id
_entity_poly.type
_entity_poly.pdbx_seq_one_letter_code
_entity_poly.pdbx_strand_id
1 'polypeptide(L)'
;MPPTPSAYPSLRRFLARQTITRTQLSANINRQIIGQTDCIRLMSTNGRVRPNVHPEAPVHKGSQSHIPHPPPEDHPKRDTYQTHEIADTGWRGELPSKQGGTYEKDYMHKPPYEWKGEDDLFKPKYYSQCWCGHVAFEFHGDPLDAKHCHCRQCQRLHGAPFQWAVIFPKTSVRMVRNEATALHFLSTEDQTAEHSVPCKISCNVCRSPMFDEGRNTVLAYPSSFRFKDAKVPLDFQPTAHIFYSQRVMDVPDGVPKWSGHKGESELIQEMEDEEGTLPKYKGKQDSYSKVEKEDKGPEL
;
A
#
# COMPACT_ATOMS: atom_id res chain seq x y z
N MET A 1 -6.12 70.50 -5.32
CA MET A 1 -6.44 69.94 -3.98
C MET A 1 -7.42 70.90 -3.36
N PRO A 2 -8.69 70.53 -3.09
CA PRO A 2 -9.23 69.28 -2.51
C PRO A 2 -10.19 68.52 -3.46
N PRO A 3 -10.78 67.37 -3.08
CA PRO A 3 -11.78 66.66 -3.87
C PRO A 3 -13.22 67.07 -3.52
N THR A 4 -14.11 67.05 -4.51
CA THR A 4 -15.58 67.04 -4.36
C THR A 4 -16.14 65.63 -4.63
N PRO A 5 -17.32 65.29 -4.07
CA PRO A 5 -17.81 63.92 -3.97
C PRO A 5 -18.71 63.52 -5.15
N SER A 6 -18.59 62.28 -5.63
CA SER A 6 -19.56 61.71 -6.58
C SER A 6 -19.88 60.25 -6.22
N ALA A 7 -21.06 60.11 -5.62
CA ALA A 7 -22.03 59.03 -5.74
C ALA A 7 -21.55 57.57 -5.91
N TYR A 8 -21.74 56.81 -4.83
CA TYR A 8 -21.94 55.36 -4.84
C TYR A 8 -23.19 54.96 -5.65
N PRO A 9 -23.14 53.86 -6.41
CA PRO A 9 -24.30 52.99 -6.62
C PRO A 9 -24.14 51.68 -5.83
N SER A 10 -25.03 51.55 -4.85
CA SER A 10 -25.56 50.34 -4.19
C SER A 10 -24.99 48.96 -4.58
N LEU A 11 -24.45 48.30 -3.56
CA LEU A 11 -24.50 46.83 -3.37
C LEU A 11 -25.94 46.33 -3.53
N ARG A 12 -26.26 45.72 -4.69
CA ARG A 12 -27.26 44.64 -4.83
C ARG A 12 -27.31 44.23 -6.30
N ARG A 13 -27.23 42.92 -6.52
CA ARG A 13 -27.33 42.17 -7.81
C ARG A 13 -26.01 41.82 -8.48
N PHE A 14 -25.30 40.86 -7.90
CA PHE A 14 -24.66 39.75 -8.63
C PHE A 14 -24.40 38.58 -7.65
N LEU A 15 -25.48 38.11 -7.02
CA LEU A 15 -25.52 36.86 -6.27
C LEU A 15 -26.72 36.05 -6.79
N ALA A 16 -26.50 35.36 -7.89
CA ALA A 16 -27.40 34.40 -8.53
C ALA A 16 -26.49 33.63 -9.51
N ARG A 17 -26.24 32.32 -9.45
CA ARG A 17 -26.97 31.18 -8.87
C ARG A 17 -25.93 30.09 -8.57
N GLN A 18 -25.94 29.58 -7.34
CA GLN A 18 -25.76 28.15 -7.03
C GLN A 18 -26.18 27.97 -5.57
N THR A 19 -27.46 28.22 -5.30
CA THR A 19 -28.11 27.77 -4.08
C THR A 19 -28.29 26.26 -4.19
N ILE A 20 -27.27 25.51 -3.75
CA ILE A 20 -27.42 24.09 -3.45
C ILE A 20 -28.34 24.03 -2.24
N THR A 21 -29.56 23.53 -2.45
CA THR A 21 -30.55 23.40 -1.40
C THR A 21 -30.05 22.39 -0.35
N ARG A 22 -30.37 22.62 0.93
CA ARG A 22 -29.94 21.77 2.06
C ARG A 22 -30.34 20.29 1.87
N THR A 23 -31.35 20.02 1.05
CA THR A 23 -31.82 18.71 0.59
C THR A 23 -30.88 18.00 -0.41
N GLN A 24 -30.11 18.73 -1.22
CA GLN A 24 -29.14 18.16 -2.15
C GLN A 24 -27.80 17.77 -1.48
N LEU A 25 -27.40 18.46 -0.40
CA LEU A 25 -26.27 18.02 0.42
C LEU A 25 -26.58 16.71 1.16
N SER A 26 -27.81 16.56 1.66
CA SER A 26 -28.25 15.33 2.33
C SER A 26 -28.32 14.12 1.39
N ALA A 27 -28.63 14.32 0.11
CA ALA A 27 -28.65 13.24 -0.89
C ALA A 27 -27.25 12.74 -1.30
N ASN A 28 -26.25 13.63 -1.36
CA ASN A 28 -24.86 13.24 -1.66
C ASN A 28 -24.14 12.65 -0.43
N ILE A 29 -24.46 13.12 0.78
CA ILE A 29 -23.98 12.50 2.02
C ILE A 29 -24.62 11.12 2.22
N ASN A 30 -25.91 10.93 1.88
CA ASN A 30 -26.54 9.61 1.93
C ASN A 30 -26.03 8.62 0.86
N ARG A 31 -25.53 9.06 -0.31
CA ARG A 31 -24.86 8.15 -1.25
C ARG A 31 -23.46 7.73 -0.82
N GLN A 32 -22.82 8.48 0.07
CA GLN A 32 -21.49 8.17 0.62
C GLN A 32 -21.58 7.40 1.96
N ILE A 33 -22.77 7.36 2.58
CA ILE A 33 -23.05 6.62 3.82
C ILE A 33 -23.86 5.33 3.57
N ILE A 34 -24.57 5.19 2.44
CA ILE A 34 -25.30 3.96 2.04
C ILE A 34 -24.44 3.08 1.13
N GLY A 35 -23.19 2.83 1.56
CA GLY A 35 -22.28 1.84 0.98
C GLY A 35 -21.70 0.89 2.03
N GLN A 36 -22.27 0.89 3.25
CA GLN A 36 -21.75 0.16 4.41
C GLN A 36 -22.68 -0.94 4.94
N THR A 37 -23.70 -1.36 4.18
CA THR A 37 -24.72 -2.31 4.67
C THR A 37 -24.96 -3.51 3.76
N ASP A 38 -23.93 -4.07 3.12
CA ASP A 38 -24.04 -5.38 2.43
C ASP A 38 -22.79 -6.27 2.55
N CYS A 39 -22.05 -6.21 3.66
CA CYS A 39 -20.92 -7.12 3.91
C CYS A 39 -21.26 -8.38 4.75
N ILE A 40 -22.53 -8.66 5.02
CA ILE A 40 -22.91 -9.81 5.87
C ILE A 40 -23.84 -10.75 5.10
N ARG A 41 -23.27 -11.49 4.13
CA ARG A 41 -23.71 -12.85 3.78
C ARG A 41 -22.73 -13.48 2.78
N LEU A 42 -21.58 -13.95 3.28
CA LEU A 42 -20.91 -15.09 2.65
C LEU A 42 -21.01 -16.25 3.62
N MET A 43 -21.71 -17.27 3.15
CA MET A 43 -22.15 -18.40 3.93
C MET A 43 -20.95 -19.18 4.48
N SER A 44 -21.04 -19.43 5.78
CA SER A 44 -20.39 -20.54 6.46
C SER A 44 -20.69 -21.85 5.70
N THR A 45 -19.65 -22.44 5.13
CA THR A 45 -19.57 -23.89 4.95
C THR A 45 -18.20 -24.34 5.42
N ASN A 46 -18.19 -24.94 6.63
CA ASN A 46 -17.11 -25.75 7.21
C ASN A 46 -15.69 -25.16 7.23
N GLY A 47 -15.32 -24.62 8.41
CA GLY A 47 -14.11 -25.03 9.11
C GLY A 47 -12.77 -24.73 8.45
N ARG A 48 -12.44 -23.44 8.30
CA ARG A 48 -11.13 -22.79 8.48
C ARG A 48 -11.23 -21.41 7.81
N VAL A 49 -10.72 -20.38 8.47
CA VAL A 49 -10.43 -19.11 7.79
C VAL A 49 -9.57 -19.48 6.59
N ARG A 50 -10.04 -19.15 5.38
CA ARG A 50 -9.19 -19.19 4.18
C ARG A 50 -8.42 -17.88 4.22
N PRO A 51 -7.15 -17.84 4.70
CA PRO A 51 -6.34 -16.67 4.46
C PRO A 51 -6.27 -16.40 2.96
N ASN A 52 -5.98 -15.16 2.58
CA ASN A 52 -5.95 -14.65 1.21
C ASN A 52 -4.87 -15.30 0.32
N VAL A 53 -4.68 -16.62 0.40
CA VAL A 53 -4.02 -17.42 -0.61
C VAL A 53 -4.95 -17.48 -1.81
N HIS A 54 -4.39 -17.13 -2.98
CA HIS A 54 -5.05 -17.11 -4.29
C HIS A 54 -6.10 -18.22 -4.45
N PRO A 55 -7.34 -17.94 -4.94
CA PRO A 55 -8.42 -18.94 -5.04
C PRO A 55 -8.08 -20.19 -5.86
N GLU A 56 -7.08 -20.09 -6.73
CA GLU A 56 -6.66 -21.15 -7.65
C GLU A 56 -5.28 -21.76 -7.33
N ALA A 57 -4.62 -21.35 -6.23
CA ALA A 57 -3.31 -21.90 -5.88
C ALA A 57 -3.44 -23.33 -5.32
N PRO A 58 -2.59 -24.28 -5.77
CA PRO A 58 -2.52 -25.63 -5.20
C PRO A 58 -2.23 -25.60 -3.69
N VAL A 59 -2.99 -26.39 -2.94
CA VAL A 59 -2.96 -26.46 -1.47
C VAL A 59 -2.08 -27.63 -1.02
N HIS A 60 -1.01 -27.35 -0.28
CA HIS A 60 -0.16 -28.38 0.32
C HIS A 60 0.01 -28.17 1.83
N LYS A 61 0.07 -29.27 2.60
CA LYS A 61 0.39 -29.22 4.04
C LYS A 61 1.89 -28.94 4.20
N GLY A 62 2.24 -27.73 4.63
CA GLY A 62 3.60 -27.44 5.08
C GLY A 62 3.88 -28.14 6.41
N SER A 63 5.14 -28.48 6.68
CA SER A 63 5.58 -29.02 7.97
C SER A 63 5.59 -27.97 9.10
N GLN A 64 5.33 -26.70 8.78
CA GLN A 64 5.56 -25.54 9.66
C GLN A 64 4.37 -24.54 9.70
N SER A 65 3.26 -24.83 9.00
CA SER A 65 2.01 -24.07 9.12
C SER A 65 0.82 -24.95 8.75
N HIS A 66 -0.26 -24.85 9.53
CA HIS A 66 -1.55 -25.44 9.17
C HIS A 66 -2.28 -24.66 8.06
N ILE A 67 -1.74 -23.52 7.65
CA ILE A 67 -2.17 -22.75 6.49
C ILE A 67 -1.35 -23.20 5.28
N PRO A 68 -1.99 -23.50 4.15
CA PRO A 68 -1.29 -23.94 2.95
C PRO A 68 -0.29 -22.90 2.49
N HIS A 69 0.99 -23.25 2.51
CA HIS A 69 2.04 -22.50 1.84
C HIS A 69 2.16 -23.08 0.42
N PRO A 70 2.34 -22.27 -0.65
CA PRO A 70 2.74 -22.82 -1.94
C PRO A 70 4.02 -23.63 -1.77
N PRO A 71 4.19 -24.80 -2.42
CA PRO A 71 5.41 -25.60 -2.31
C PRO A 71 6.62 -24.81 -2.87
N PRO A 72 7.86 -25.09 -2.45
CA PRO A 72 9.06 -24.34 -2.88
C PRO A 72 9.21 -24.14 -4.40
N GLU A 73 8.71 -25.08 -5.18
CA GLU A 73 8.60 -25.07 -6.64
C GLU A 73 7.55 -24.09 -7.20
N ASP A 74 6.51 -23.80 -6.42
CA ASP A 74 5.45 -22.82 -6.68
C ASP A 74 5.74 -21.47 -5.99
N HIS A 75 6.79 -21.38 -5.16
CA HIS A 75 7.32 -20.07 -4.79
C HIS A 75 7.81 -19.44 -6.09
N PRO A 76 7.57 -18.13 -6.32
CA PRO A 76 8.28 -17.44 -7.39
C PRO A 76 9.78 -17.76 -7.25
N LYS A 77 10.34 -18.36 -8.30
CA LYS A 77 11.64 -19.07 -8.25
C LYS A 77 12.67 -18.26 -7.48
N ARG A 78 13.26 -18.89 -6.45
CA ARG A 78 14.31 -18.34 -5.57
C ARG A 78 15.52 -17.78 -6.34
N ASP A 79 15.74 -18.23 -7.58
CA ASP A 79 16.90 -17.89 -8.39
C ASP A 79 16.78 -16.57 -9.17
N THR A 80 15.62 -15.89 -9.21
CA THR A 80 15.47 -14.63 -9.97
C THR A 80 15.26 -13.39 -9.09
N TYR A 81 16.07 -13.21 -8.03
CA TYR A 81 16.67 -11.86 -7.91
C TYR A 81 17.75 -11.65 -8.99
N GLN A 82 18.17 -12.73 -9.69
CA GLN A 82 18.79 -12.62 -11.01
C GLN A 82 17.81 -11.94 -11.96
N THR A 83 18.09 -10.66 -12.21
CA THR A 83 17.66 -9.91 -13.39
C THR A 83 16.15 -9.97 -13.64
N HIS A 84 15.33 -9.35 -12.80
CA HIS A 84 14.39 -8.43 -13.44
C HIS A 84 15.29 -7.46 -14.18
N GLU A 85 15.52 -7.68 -15.48
CA GLU A 85 16.20 -6.71 -16.32
C GLU A 85 15.47 -5.41 -16.07
N ILE A 86 16.16 -4.47 -15.42
CA ILE A 86 15.59 -3.17 -15.13
C ILE A 86 15.25 -2.60 -16.49
N ALA A 87 13.94 -2.51 -16.78
CA ALA A 87 13.48 -2.08 -18.08
C ALA A 87 14.17 -0.76 -18.45
N ASP A 88 14.69 -0.67 -19.67
CA ASP A 88 15.33 0.56 -20.12
C ASP A 88 14.28 1.67 -20.12
N THR A 89 14.49 2.64 -19.23
CA THR A 89 13.59 3.76 -19.05
C THR A 89 14.06 5.00 -19.81
N GLY A 90 15.18 4.90 -20.54
CA GLY A 90 15.84 6.01 -21.22
C GLY A 90 16.66 6.90 -20.29
N TRP A 91 16.81 6.54 -19.01
CA TRP A 91 17.73 7.24 -18.11
C TRP A 91 19.18 6.86 -18.44
N ARG A 92 20.04 7.88 -18.64
CA ARG A 92 21.47 7.70 -18.92
C ARG A 92 22.40 8.30 -17.86
N GLY A 93 21.85 9.06 -16.92
CA GLY A 93 22.62 9.63 -15.82
C GLY A 93 23.02 8.58 -14.78
N GLU A 94 23.84 8.98 -13.82
CA GLU A 94 24.08 8.17 -12.62
C GLU A 94 22.79 8.02 -11.80
N LEU A 95 22.71 6.96 -10.99
CA LEU A 95 21.57 6.75 -10.10
C LEU A 95 21.56 7.83 -9.01
N PRO A 96 20.52 8.68 -8.92
CA PRO A 96 20.50 9.80 -7.98
C PRO A 96 20.50 9.34 -6.53
N SER A 97 21.13 10.11 -5.64
CA SER A 97 21.16 9.92 -4.18
C SER A 97 21.70 8.56 -3.74
N LYS A 98 22.51 7.89 -4.58
CA LYS A 98 23.11 6.58 -4.26
C LYS A 98 23.96 6.60 -2.98
N GLN A 99 24.60 7.74 -2.69
CA GLN A 99 25.40 7.94 -1.48
C GLN A 99 24.54 8.17 -0.23
N GLY A 100 23.24 8.42 -0.38
CA GLY A 100 22.36 8.85 0.72
C GLY A 100 22.62 10.29 1.17
N GLY A 101 21.94 10.70 2.24
CA GLY A 101 22.07 12.03 2.82
C GLY A 101 21.43 13.13 1.96
N THR A 102 21.85 14.37 2.21
CA THR A 102 21.33 15.61 1.61
C THR A 102 22.12 16.10 0.40
N TYR A 103 23.09 15.32 -0.07
CA TYR A 103 24.12 15.80 -1.02
C TYR A 103 23.66 15.86 -2.48
N GLU A 104 22.56 15.19 -2.84
CA GLU A 104 22.08 15.13 -4.22
C GLU A 104 21.52 16.49 -4.64
N LYS A 105 22.29 17.21 -5.47
CA LYS A 105 21.84 18.48 -6.05
C LYS A 105 20.77 18.25 -7.11
N ASP A 106 19.83 19.17 -7.20
CA ASP A 106 18.76 19.15 -8.20
C ASP A 106 17.99 17.83 -8.22
N TYR A 107 17.88 17.16 -7.06
CA TYR A 107 17.22 15.85 -6.94
C TYR A 107 15.80 15.88 -7.49
N MET A 108 15.09 17.00 -7.36
CA MET A 108 13.74 17.20 -7.89
C MET A 108 13.64 17.04 -9.42
N HIS A 109 14.75 17.18 -10.15
CA HIS A 109 14.81 17.04 -11.60
C HIS A 109 15.43 15.69 -12.04
N LYS A 110 15.43 14.71 -11.15
CA LYS A 110 16.05 13.40 -11.33
C LYS A 110 15.12 12.30 -10.79
N PRO A 111 15.30 11.02 -11.18
CA PRO A 111 14.53 9.93 -10.61
C PRO A 111 14.60 9.87 -9.06
N PRO A 112 13.46 9.70 -8.35
CA PRO A 112 12.13 9.35 -8.84
C PRO A 112 11.18 10.55 -9.09
N TYR A 113 11.70 11.78 -9.16
CA TYR A 113 10.93 13.02 -9.27
C TYR A 113 10.67 13.42 -10.73
N GLU A 114 10.88 14.68 -11.10
CA GLU A 114 10.58 15.17 -12.44
C GLU A 114 11.74 14.88 -13.39
N TRP A 115 11.60 13.92 -14.28
CA TRP A 115 12.62 13.63 -15.29
C TRP A 115 12.01 12.99 -16.54
N LYS A 116 12.78 12.94 -17.62
CA LYS A 116 12.42 12.32 -18.90
C LYS A 116 13.52 11.37 -19.35
N GLY A 117 13.13 10.21 -19.84
CA GLY A 117 14.04 9.30 -20.52
C GLY A 117 14.24 9.70 -21.98
N GLU A 118 15.34 9.26 -22.56
CA GLU A 118 15.58 9.29 -24.00
C GLU A 118 14.53 8.45 -24.76
N ASP A 119 14.26 8.86 -26.00
CA ASP A 119 13.45 8.13 -26.99
C ASP A 119 12.05 7.69 -26.52
N ASP A 120 11.47 8.40 -25.54
CA ASP A 120 10.18 8.08 -24.93
C ASP A 120 10.11 6.62 -24.40
N LEU A 121 11.26 6.08 -23.96
CA LEU A 121 11.36 4.71 -23.47
C LEU A 121 10.59 4.50 -22.16
N PHE A 122 10.32 5.56 -21.39
CA PHE A 122 9.50 5.46 -20.19
C PHE A 122 8.02 5.19 -20.53
N LYS A 123 7.56 3.95 -20.35
CA LYS A 123 6.16 3.54 -20.56
C LYS A 123 5.46 3.33 -19.20
N PRO A 124 4.57 4.24 -18.77
CA PRO A 124 3.88 4.11 -17.49
C PRO A 124 2.94 2.90 -17.50
N LYS A 125 3.16 1.96 -16.58
CA LYS A 125 2.31 0.79 -16.33
C LYS A 125 1.36 1.04 -15.15
N TYR A 126 1.85 1.70 -14.10
CA TYR A 126 1.06 2.00 -12.91
C TYR A 126 1.06 3.49 -12.59
N TYR A 127 -0.02 3.94 -11.94
CA TYR A 127 -0.21 5.31 -11.50
C TYR A 127 -0.58 5.33 -10.02
N SER A 128 0.06 6.22 -9.25
CA SER A 128 -0.27 6.48 -7.86
C SER A 128 -0.55 7.95 -7.61
N GLN A 129 -1.39 8.22 -6.62
CA GLN A 129 -1.64 9.58 -6.15
C GLN A 129 -1.98 9.59 -4.67
N CYS A 130 -1.71 10.72 -4.02
CA CYS A 130 -2.21 10.95 -2.67
C CYS A 130 -3.75 11.03 -2.67
N TRP A 131 -4.35 10.99 -1.47
CA TRP A 131 -5.81 11.02 -1.34
C TRP A 131 -6.45 12.27 -1.97
N CYS A 132 -5.86 13.46 -1.74
CA CYS A 132 -6.37 14.70 -2.35
C CYS A 132 -5.98 14.88 -3.83
N GLY A 133 -5.06 14.08 -4.34
CA GLY A 133 -4.62 14.13 -5.74
C GLY A 133 -3.58 15.19 -6.10
N HIS A 134 -3.12 16.03 -5.15
CA HIS A 134 -2.09 17.05 -5.41
C HIS A 134 -0.71 16.48 -5.75
N VAL A 135 -0.40 15.27 -5.27
CA VAL A 135 0.86 14.57 -5.52
C VAL A 135 0.55 13.29 -6.29
N ALA A 136 1.22 13.07 -7.41
CA ALA A 136 1.05 11.88 -8.24
C ALA A 136 2.34 11.42 -8.91
N PHE A 137 2.46 10.11 -9.10
CA PHE A 137 3.61 9.44 -9.69
C PHE A 137 3.17 8.40 -10.72
N GLU A 138 4.03 8.17 -11.69
CA GLU A 138 3.93 7.08 -12.65
C GLU A 138 5.07 6.08 -12.45
N PHE A 139 4.78 4.81 -12.71
CA PHE A 139 5.71 3.70 -12.55
C PHE A 139 5.81 2.91 -13.86
N HIS A 140 7.04 2.69 -14.33
CA HIS A 140 7.38 1.87 -15.49
C HIS A 140 7.60 0.42 -15.06
N GLY A 141 6.99 -0.51 -15.77
CA GLY A 141 7.34 -1.93 -15.67
C GLY A 141 6.86 -2.54 -14.36
N ASP A 142 7.39 -3.72 -14.05
CA ASP A 142 6.96 -4.49 -12.88
C ASP A 142 7.84 -4.26 -11.66
N PRO A 143 7.26 -4.36 -10.45
CA PRO A 143 8.03 -4.26 -9.24
C PRO A 143 9.02 -5.42 -9.12
N LEU A 144 10.14 -5.15 -8.44
CA LEU A 144 11.18 -6.13 -8.16
C LEU A 144 10.75 -7.13 -7.08
N ASP A 145 9.96 -6.67 -6.11
CA ASP A 145 9.52 -7.45 -4.96
C ASP A 145 8.48 -6.65 -4.15
N ALA A 146 7.74 -7.31 -3.25
CA ALA A 146 6.83 -6.68 -2.30
C ALA A 146 6.95 -7.32 -0.92
N LYS A 147 6.81 -6.53 0.15
CA LYS A 147 7.02 -6.98 1.53
C LYS A 147 6.06 -6.31 2.51
N HIS A 148 5.73 -7.03 3.57
CA HIS A 148 5.10 -6.48 4.77
C HIS A 148 6.15 -6.18 5.84
N CYS A 149 6.36 -4.92 6.20
CA CYS A 149 7.29 -4.51 7.24
C CYS A 149 6.60 -4.29 8.58
N HIS A 150 7.06 -5.01 9.60
CA HIS A 150 6.53 -4.96 10.97
C HIS A 150 7.39 -4.14 11.94
N CYS A 151 8.39 -3.41 11.47
CA CYS A 151 9.24 -2.64 12.39
C CYS A 151 8.44 -1.52 13.10
N ARG A 152 8.84 -1.17 14.34
CA ARG A 152 8.16 -0.13 15.13
C ARG A 152 8.06 1.21 14.43
N GLN A 153 9.05 1.57 13.61
CA GLN A 153 9.04 2.80 12.84
C GLN A 153 7.92 2.78 11.78
N CYS A 154 7.81 1.70 11.00
CA CYS A 154 6.73 1.52 10.03
C CYS A 154 5.35 1.53 10.72
N GLN A 155 5.21 0.86 11.86
CA GLN A 155 3.96 0.87 12.61
C GLN A 155 3.53 2.29 13.02
N ARG A 156 4.45 3.06 13.60
CA ARG A 156 4.19 4.42 14.10
C ARG A 156 3.92 5.42 12.98
N LEU A 157 4.73 5.40 11.92
CA LEU A 157 4.62 6.38 10.82
C LEU A 157 3.36 6.16 9.98
N HIS A 158 2.91 4.91 9.84
CA HIS A 158 1.73 4.58 9.06
C HIS A 158 0.45 4.49 9.90
N GLY A 159 0.56 4.46 11.23
CA GLY A 159 -0.59 4.21 12.12
C GLY A 159 -1.24 2.85 11.84
N ALA A 160 -0.45 1.84 11.47
CA ALA A 160 -0.93 0.53 11.02
C ALA A 160 -0.14 -0.61 11.69
N PRO A 161 -0.70 -1.84 11.80
CA PRO A 161 0.02 -2.99 12.38
C PRO A 161 1.31 -3.34 11.64
N PHE A 162 1.35 -3.09 10.34
CA PHE A 162 2.51 -3.24 9.47
C PHE A 162 2.34 -2.34 8.23
N GLN A 163 3.44 -2.14 7.50
CA GLN A 163 3.49 -1.38 6.27
C GLN A 163 3.64 -2.32 5.08
N TRP A 164 2.93 -2.09 3.98
CA TRP A 164 3.08 -2.86 2.73
C TRP A 164 3.84 -2.05 1.68
N ALA A 165 5.05 -2.48 1.35
CA ALA A 165 5.95 -1.84 0.39
C ALA A 165 6.11 -2.70 -0.86
N VAL A 166 6.07 -2.06 -2.02
CA VAL A 166 6.36 -2.64 -3.33
C VAL A 166 7.58 -1.92 -3.91
N ILE A 167 8.57 -2.67 -4.33
CA ILE A 167 9.91 -2.16 -4.63
C ILE A 167 10.05 -1.93 -6.14
N PHE A 168 10.38 -0.70 -6.53
CA PHE A 168 10.70 -0.33 -7.90
C PHE A 168 12.13 0.22 -8.00
N PRO A 169 12.83 0.05 -9.15
CA PRO A 169 14.02 0.84 -9.45
C PRO A 169 13.69 2.35 -9.41
N LYS A 170 14.60 3.21 -8.94
CA LYS A 170 14.34 4.67 -8.92
C LYS A 170 14.02 5.22 -10.31
N THR A 171 14.75 4.75 -11.31
CA THR A 171 14.57 5.09 -12.74
C THR A 171 13.26 4.56 -13.33
N SER A 172 12.55 3.70 -12.62
CA SER A 172 11.21 3.26 -13.02
C SER A 172 10.10 4.14 -12.45
N VAL A 173 10.42 5.23 -11.75
CA VAL A 173 9.43 6.10 -11.11
C VAL A 173 9.64 7.54 -11.54
N ARG A 174 8.57 8.26 -11.85
CA ARG A 174 8.62 9.71 -12.09
C ARG A 174 7.42 10.41 -11.46
N MET A 175 7.66 11.59 -10.93
CA MET A 175 6.61 12.48 -10.44
C MET A 175 5.92 13.16 -11.63
N VAL A 176 4.60 13.11 -11.66
CA VAL A 176 3.79 13.75 -12.71
C VAL A 176 2.89 14.86 -12.19
N ARG A 177 2.79 15.02 -10.86
CA ARG A 177 2.06 16.12 -10.25
C ARG A 177 2.61 16.46 -8.86
N ASN A 178 2.76 17.76 -8.60
CA ASN A 178 3.12 18.33 -7.31
C ASN A 178 2.46 19.71 -7.14
N GLU A 179 1.13 19.73 -7.02
CA GLU A 179 0.37 20.96 -6.88
C GLU A 179 0.68 21.68 -5.58
N ALA A 180 0.84 23.01 -5.65
CA ALA A 180 1.15 23.86 -4.49
C ALA A 180 2.35 23.38 -3.66
N THR A 181 3.32 22.70 -4.28
CA THR A 181 4.49 22.12 -3.60
C THR A 181 4.06 21.20 -2.45
N ALA A 182 3.04 20.38 -2.70
CA ALA A 182 2.47 19.49 -1.69
C ALA A 182 3.35 18.29 -1.32
N LEU A 183 4.42 18.00 -2.07
CA LEU A 183 5.36 16.93 -1.74
C LEU A 183 6.11 17.23 -0.43
N HIS A 184 6.20 16.25 0.47
CA HIS A 184 6.84 16.37 1.77
C HIS A 184 7.81 15.23 2.03
N PHE A 185 8.95 15.56 2.63
CA PHE A 185 10.03 14.65 2.98
C PHE A 185 10.12 14.48 4.49
N LEU A 186 10.50 13.29 4.94
CA LEU A 186 10.88 13.04 6.32
C LEU A 186 12.06 12.08 6.34
N SER A 187 13.24 12.58 6.74
CA SER A 187 14.37 11.75 7.11
C SER A 187 14.15 11.24 8.53
N THR A 188 14.10 9.92 8.69
CA THR A 188 13.95 9.33 10.04
C THR A 188 15.28 9.18 10.75
N GLU A 189 16.39 9.18 10.01
CA GLU A 189 17.75 9.18 10.55
C GLU A 189 18.10 10.56 11.10
N ASP A 190 17.89 11.61 10.31
CA ASP A 190 18.23 12.99 10.70
C ASP A 190 17.10 13.69 11.47
N GLN A 191 15.89 13.12 11.47
CA GLN A 191 14.68 13.71 12.05
C GLN A 191 14.32 15.08 11.46
N THR A 192 14.63 15.29 10.19
CA THR A 192 14.37 16.54 9.45
C THR A 192 13.25 16.39 8.42
N ALA A 193 12.63 17.51 8.06
CA ALA A 193 11.66 17.59 6.97
C ALA A 193 12.33 17.91 5.61
N GLU A 194 13.61 17.55 5.47
CA GLU A 194 14.42 17.79 4.28
C GLU A 194 14.57 16.51 3.46
N HIS A 195 14.96 16.65 2.19
CA HIS A 195 15.35 15.52 1.37
C HIS A 195 16.71 14.99 1.85
N SER A 196 16.69 13.90 2.61
CA SER A 196 17.88 13.16 3.02
C SER A 196 17.62 11.66 2.89
N VAL A 197 18.26 11.02 1.91
CA VAL A 197 17.96 9.63 1.53
C VAL A 197 18.69 8.64 2.46
N PRO A 198 18.01 7.64 3.05
CA PRO A 198 16.62 7.26 2.81
C PRO A 198 15.59 8.13 3.54
N CYS A 199 14.56 8.59 2.83
CA CYS A 199 13.48 9.41 3.41
C CYS A 199 12.09 8.87 3.07
N LYS A 200 11.11 9.29 3.86
CA LYS A 200 9.68 9.03 3.65
C LYS A 200 9.07 10.16 2.83
N ILE A 201 8.27 9.79 1.83
CA ILE A 201 7.59 10.71 0.94
C ILE A 201 6.09 10.68 1.23
N SER A 202 5.50 11.86 1.41
CA SER A 202 4.08 12.02 1.71
C SER A 202 3.53 13.33 1.13
N CYS A 203 2.21 13.53 1.20
CA CYS A 203 1.57 14.78 0.84
C CYS A 203 1.42 15.70 2.07
N ASN A 204 1.83 16.97 2.00
CA ASN A 204 1.68 17.94 3.09
C ASN A 204 0.21 18.36 3.34
N VAL A 205 -0.68 18.17 2.35
CA VAL A 205 -2.09 18.56 2.42
C VAL A 205 -2.92 17.49 3.10
N CYS A 206 -2.94 16.28 2.55
CA CYS A 206 -3.75 15.18 3.08
C CYS A 206 -2.98 14.17 3.92
N ARG A 207 -1.66 14.34 4.09
CA ARG A 207 -0.77 13.46 4.86
C ARG A 207 -0.69 12.02 4.36
N SER A 208 -1.24 11.72 3.18
CA SER A 208 -1.15 10.38 2.61
C SER A 208 0.32 10.01 2.37
N PRO A 209 0.78 8.87 2.91
CA PRO A 209 2.09 8.34 2.61
C PRO A 209 2.12 7.82 1.17
N MET A 210 3.22 8.06 0.46
CA MET A 210 3.37 7.70 -0.96
C MET A 210 4.37 6.55 -1.15
N PHE A 211 5.60 6.74 -0.67
CA PHE A 211 6.69 5.76 -0.75
C PHE A 211 7.87 6.12 0.16
N ASP A 212 8.82 5.18 0.33
CA ASP A 212 10.18 5.52 0.78
C ASP A 212 11.09 5.71 -0.41
N GLU A 213 11.86 6.78 -0.43
CA GLU A 213 13.01 6.88 -1.32
C GLU A 213 14.21 6.25 -0.64
N GLY A 214 14.70 5.14 -1.19
CA GLY A 214 15.95 4.53 -0.80
C GLY A 214 17.14 5.00 -1.66
N ARG A 215 18.32 4.50 -1.33
CA ARG A 215 19.55 4.79 -2.11
C ARG A 215 19.50 4.23 -3.53
N ASN A 216 18.88 3.07 -3.71
CA ASN A 216 18.85 2.36 -4.99
C ASN A 216 17.44 2.18 -5.57
N THR A 217 16.42 2.15 -4.72
CA THR A 217 15.05 1.77 -5.06
C THR A 217 14.05 2.70 -4.39
N VAL A 218 12.82 2.67 -4.90
CA VAL A 218 11.63 3.25 -4.26
C VAL A 218 10.82 2.12 -3.64
N LEU A 219 10.38 2.27 -2.39
CA LEU A 219 9.44 1.37 -1.73
C LEU A 219 8.06 2.01 -1.74
N ALA A 220 7.31 1.78 -2.82
CA ALA A 220 6.00 2.37 -3.06
C ALA A 220 4.90 1.70 -2.25
N TYR A 221 3.90 2.47 -1.81
CA TYR A 221 2.81 1.95 -1.00
C TYR A 221 1.57 1.69 -1.84
N PRO A 222 1.09 0.44 -1.94
CA PRO A 222 -0.05 0.07 -2.80
C PRO A 222 -1.34 0.83 -2.53
N SER A 223 -1.54 1.29 -1.29
CA SER A 223 -2.70 2.11 -0.92
C SER A 223 -2.79 3.45 -1.67
N SER A 224 -1.68 3.93 -2.25
CA SER A 224 -1.65 5.14 -3.08
C SER A 224 -1.97 4.89 -4.56
N PHE A 225 -1.97 3.64 -5.02
CA PHE A 225 -2.15 3.30 -6.44
C PHE A 225 -3.61 3.38 -6.87
N ARG A 226 -3.82 3.67 -8.17
CA ARG A 226 -5.14 3.64 -8.81
C ARG A 226 -5.18 2.47 -9.81
N PHE A 227 -5.74 1.36 -9.37
CA PHE A 227 -5.94 0.19 -10.23
C PHE A 227 -7.26 0.32 -11.01
N LYS A 228 -7.24 -0.03 -12.32
CA LYS A 228 -8.34 0.19 -13.28
C LYS A 228 -9.67 -0.44 -12.86
N ASP A 229 -9.62 -1.53 -12.11
CA ASP A 229 -10.76 -2.32 -11.64
C ASP A 229 -10.75 -2.51 -10.12
N ALA A 230 -9.99 -1.67 -9.39
CA ALA A 230 -9.74 -1.79 -7.96
C ALA A 230 -9.14 -3.14 -7.52
N LYS A 231 -8.61 -3.95 -8.46
CA LYS A 231 -7.88 -5.17 -8.13
C LYS A 231 -6.39 -4.88 -8.07
N VAL A 232 -5.77 -5.32 -7.00
CA VAL A 232 -4.32 -5.20 -6.87
C VAL A 232 -3.65 -6.29 -7.73
N PRO A 233 -2.69 -5.93 -8.61
CA PRO A 233 -1.96 -6.89 -9.44
C PRO A 233 -1.24 -7.96 -8.61
N LEU A 234 -1.02 -9.14 -9.20
CA LEU A 234 -0.30 -10.22 -8.52
C LEU A 234 1.15 -9.82 -8.19
N ASP A 235 1.79 -9.01 -9.01
CA ASP A 235 3.17 -8.56 -8.79
C ASP A 235 3.32 -7.67 -7.54
N PHE A 236 2.22 -7.14 -7.00
CA PHE A 236 2.22 -6.35 -5.77
C PHE A 236 2.12 -7.24 -4.52
N GLN A 237 1.79 -8.53 -4.68
CA GLN A 237 1.59 -9.43 -3.56
C GLN A 237 2.90 -9.64 -2.79
N PRO A 238 2.86 -9.51 -1.45
CA PRO A 238 4.06 -9.57 -0.64
C PRO A 238 4.63 -10.99 -0.61
N THR A 239 5.93 -11.08 -0.78
CA THR A 239 6.67 -12.35 -0.77
C THR A 239 7.20 -12.71 0.62
N ALA A 240 7.15 -11.77 1.56
CA ALA A 240 7.61 -11.96 2.93
C ALA A 240 7.01 -10.91 3.88
N HIS A 241 6.89 -11.29 5.15
CA HIS A 241 6.90 -10.35 6.26
C HIS A 241 8.31 -10.23 6.80
N ILE A 242 8.77 -8.99 7.01
CA ILE A 242 10.08 -8.67 7.59
C ILE A 242 9.90 -7.96 8.93
N PHE A 243 10.89 -8.10 9.81
CA PHE A 243 10.84 -7.59 11.19
C PHE A 243 9.64 -8.12 12.00
N TYR A 244 9.19 -9.34 11.70
CA TYR A 244 7.98 -9.95 12.25
C TYR A 244 8.08 -10.21 13.77
N SER A 245 9.29 -10.24 14.32
CA SER A 245 9.54 -10.26 15.77
C SER A 245 8.94 -9.04 16.50
N GLN A 246 8.71 -7.93 15.78
CA GLN A 246 8.18 -6.67 16.35
C GLN A 246 6.67 -6.49 16.13
N ARG A 247 6.00 -7.48 15.55
CA ARG A 247 4.57 -7.43 15.22
C ARG A 247 3.71 -7.09 16.45
N VAL A 248 2.58 -6.44 16.19
CA VAL A 248 1.55 -6.16 17.23
C VAL A 248 0.34 -7.07 17.13
N MET A 249 0.28 -7.88 16.08
CA MET A 249 -0.70 -8.93 15.88
C MET A 249 -0.08 -10.03 15.01
N ASP A 250 -0.53 -11.26 15.19
CA ASP A 250 -0.22 -12.34 14.28
C ASP A 250 -0.98 -12.17 12.96
N VAL A 251 -0.31 -12.49 11.85
CA VAL A 251 -0.84 -12.46 10.49
C VAL A 251 -0.71 -13.86 9.90
N PRO A 252 -1.74 -14.71 10.06
CA PRO A 252 -1.72 -16.07 9.57
C PRO A 252 -2.20 -16.10 8.11
N ASP A 253 -1.33 -15.75 7.16
CA ASP A 253 -1.63 -15.57 5.74
C ASP A 253 -0.86 -16.50 4.77
N GLY A 254 -0.01 -17.38 5.28
CA GLY A 254 0.80 -18.31 4.49
C GLY A 254 2.04 -17.67 3.85
N VAL A 255 2.31 -16.39 4.06
CA VAL A 255 3.51 -15.70 3.53
C VAL A 255 4.70 -15.88 4.49
N PRO A 256 5.93 -16.15 4.02
CA PRO A 256 7.10 -16.34 4.90
C PRO A 256 7.31 -15.20 5.92
N LYS A 257 7.57 -15.53 7.18
CA LYS A 257 7.76 -14.55 8.27
C LYS A 257 9.23 -14.52 8.70
N TRP A 258 9.90 -13.38 8.58
CA TRP A 258 11.31 -13.19 8.93
C TRP A 258 11.44 -12.31 10.18
N SER A 259 12.29 -12.70 11.13
CA SER A 259 12.52 -11.96 12.37
C SER A 259 13.13 -10.57 12.14
N GLY A 260 13.87 -10.40 11.05
CA GLY A 260 14.47 -9.17 10.52
C GLY A 260 14.32 -9.12 9.00
N HIS A 261 15.43 -8.96 8.26
CA HIS A 261 15.43 -8.93 6.80
C HIS A 261 15.24 -10.31 6.16
N LYS A 262 14.49 -10.35 5.05
CA LYS A 262 14.28 -11.55 4.23
C LYS A 262 15.63 -12.09 3.76
N GLY A 263 15.91 -13.36 4.03
CA GLY A 263 17.14 -14.05 3.62
C GLY A 263 18.35 -13.86 4.54
N GLU A 264 18.28 -12.92 5.49
CA GLU A 264 19.40 -12.58 6.39
C GLU A 264 19.09 -12.88 7.85
N SER A 265 17.81 -13.07 8.20
CA SER A 265 17.37 -13.33 9.57
C SER A 265 16.77 -14.72 9.74
N GLU A 266 16.38 -15.05 10.96
CA GLU A 266 15.62 -16.27 11.25
C GLU A 266 14.23 -16.24 10.60
N LEU A 267 13.77 -17.40 10.12
CA LEU A 267 12.40 -17.61 9.66
C LEU A 267 11.54 -18.03 10.85
N ILE A 268 10.51 -17.25 11.15
CA ILE A 268 9.60 -17.44 12.29
C ILE A 268 8.41 -18.32 11.86
N GLN A 269 8.00 -19.23 12.74
CA GLN A 269 6.79 -20.03 12.58
C GLN A 269 5.55 -19.13 12.64
N GLU A 270 4.61 -19.33 11.72
CA GLU A 270 3.44 -18.45 11.56
C GLU A 270 2.48 -18.48 12.75
N MET A 271 2.31 -19.64 13.38
CA MET A 271 1.58 -19.82 14.62
C MET A 271 2.36 -20.76 15.53
N GLU A 272 2.47 -20.39 16.79
CA GLU A 272 2.97 -21.28 17.85
C GLU A 272 1.87 -22.29 18.20
N ASP A 273 2.26 -23.55 18.41
CA ASP A 273 1.34 -24.60 18.86
C ASP A 273 1.01 -24.48 20.37
N GLU A 274 1.58 -23.49 21.06
CA GLU A 274 1.36 -23.25 22.48
C GLU A 274 -0.03 -22.65 22.75
N GLU A 275 -0.86 -23.42 23.44
CA GLU A 275 -2.23 -23.04 23.80
C GLU A 275 -2.23 -21.86 24.80
N GLY A 276 -2.67 -20.67 24.36
CA GLY A 276 -2.98 -19.55 25.25
C GLY A 276 -2.20 -18.24 25.10
N THR A 277 -1.34 -18.11 24.07
CA THR A 277 -0.59 -16.86 23.80
C THR A 277 -1.37 -15.85 22.97
N LEU A 278 -2.36 -16.30 22.19
CA LEU A 278 -3.26 -15.41 21.44
C LEU A 278 -4.30 -14.77 22.38
N PRO A 279 -4.66 -13.49 22.19
CA PRO A 279 -5.77 -12.88 22.91
C PRO A 279 -7.02 -13.75 22.71
N LYS A 280 -7.51 -14.37 23.79
CA LYS A 280 -8.75 -15.14 23.74
C LYS A 280 -9.83 -14.22 23.17
N TYR A 281 -10.38 -14.60 22.02
CA TYR A 281 -11.53 -13.92 21.43
C TYR A 281 -12.63 -13.84 22.50
N LYS A 282 -12.95 -12.63 22.96
CA LYS A 282 -13.93 -12.41 24.05
C LYS A 282 -15.38 -12.57 23.59
N GLY A 283 -15.63 -12.83 22.30
CA GLY A 283 -16.97 -13.12 21.82
C GLY A 283 -17.36 -14.55 22.19
N LYS A 284 -18.55 -14.72 22.76
CA LYS A 284 -19.13 -16.04 22.99
C LYS A 284 -19.22 -16.76 21.64
N GLN A 285 -18.69 -17.98 21.55
CA GLN A 285 -19.08 -18.88 20.48
C GLN A 285 -20.57 -19.20 20.71
N ASP A 286 -21.44 -18.67 19.87
CA ASP A 286 -22.80 -19.21 19.79
C ASP A 286 -22.67 -20.66 19.36
N SER A 287 -23.04 -21.57 20.25
CA SER A 287 -23.00 -23.00 20.03
C SER A 287 -24.00 -23.36 18.93
N TYR A 288 -23.54 -23.40 17.68
CA TYR A 288 -24.30 -24.04 16.62
C TYR A 288 -24.33 -25.55 16.91
N SER A 289 -25.42 -26.00 17.52
CA SER A 289 -25.74 -27.41 17.70
C SER A 289 -25.75 -28.10 16.34
N LYS A 290 -24.90 -29.13 16.17
CA LYS A 290 -24.99 -30.07 15.06
C LYS A 290 -26.41 -30.62 14.99
N VAL A 291 -27.14 -30.32 13.92
CA VAL A 291 -28.32 -31.12 13.55
C VAL A 291 -27.77 -32.37 12.89
N GLU A 292 -27.76 -33.47 13.62
CA GLU A 292 -27.55 -34.80 13.03
C GLU A 292 -28.69 -35.06 12.05
N LYS A 293 -28.37 -35.19 10.76
CA LYS A 293 -29.29 -35.75 9.79
C LYS A 293 -29.24 -37.26 9.96
N GLU A 294 -30.29 -37.84 10.55
CA GLU A 294 -30.58 -39.27 10.41
C GLU A 294 -30.87 -39.54 8.93
N ASP A 295 -29.93 -40.24 8.28
CA ASP A 295 -30.12 -40.77 6.93
C ASP A 295 -30.85 -42.11 7.06
N LYS A 296 -32.19 -42.08 7.05
CA LYS A 296 -33.00 -43.30 6.90
C LYS A 296 -33.06 -43.64 5.41
N GLY A 297 -32.16 -44.53 4.99
CA GLY A 297 -32.27 -45.21 3.70
C GLY A 297 -33.59 -46.00 3.62
N PRO A 298 -34.16 -46.17 2.41
CA PRO A 298 -35.41 -46.91 2.24
C PRO A 298 -35.17 -48.42 2.38
N GLU A 299 -35.96 -49.08 3.24
CA GLU A 299 -36.15 -50.53 3.19
C GLU A 299 -37.10 -50.88 2.02
N LEU A 300 -36.63 -51.84 1.20
CA LEU A 300 -37.29 -52.68 0.18
C LEU A 300 -38.58 -52.18 -0.50
#